data_AF-A0A7K5IC69-F1
#
_entry.id   AF-A0A7K5IC69-F1
#
_cell.length_a   1.000
_cell.length_b   1.000
_cell.length_c   1.000
_cell.angle_alpha   90.00
_cell.angle_beta   90.00
_cell.angle_gamma   90.00
#
_symmetry.space_group_name_H-M   'P 1'
#
loop_
_entity.id
_entity.type
_entity.pdbx_description
1 polymer ?
#
loop_
_entity_poly.entity_id
_entity_poly.type
_entity_poly.pdbx_seq_one_letter_code
_entity_poly.pdbx_strand_id
1 'polypeptide(L)'
;ISQFIVQCLNPYYKPDCNVGRITTTEDFRYLARKLTYTVRNEELKHCKNPDLLECNENMKCNVEVYIKKYMLQFGAIYKPKNNTDQE
;
A
#
# COMPACT_ATOMS: atom_id res chain seq x y z
N ILE A 1 2.31 2.05 -11.28
CA ILE A 1 2.21 1.55 -9.88
C ILE A 1 1.29 2.39 -8.99
N SER A 2 1.42 3.73 -8.94
CA SER A 2 0.60 4.58 -8.05
C SER A 2 -0.92 4.41 -8.27
N GLN A 3 -1.38 4.39 -9.52
CA GLN A 3 -2.80 4.11 -9.83
C GLN A 3 -3.26 2.70 -9.39
N PHE A 4 -2.38 1.70 -9.44
CA PHE A 4 -2.69 0.34 -8.99
C PHE A 4 -2.86 0.29 -7.47
N ILE A 5 -2.00 0.98 -6.72
CA ILE A 5 -2.12 1.10 -5.26
C ILE A 5 -3.45 1.76 -4.88
N VAL A 6 -3.85 2.83 -5.60
CA VAL A 6 -5.15 3.48 -5.38
C VAL A 6 -6.31 2.52 -5.65
N GLN A 7 -6.25 1.71 -6.70
CA GLN A 7 -7.24 0.67 -6.99
C GLN A 7 -7.32 -0.37 -5.87
N CYS A 8 -6.18 -0.82 -5.33
CA CYS A 8 -6.15 -1.73 -4.18
C CYS A 8 -6.68 -1.09 -2.90
N LEU A 9 -6.53 0.22 -2.71
CA LEU A 9 -7.00 0.95 -1.52
C LEU A 9 -8.49 1.31 -1.57
N ASN A 10 -9.09 1.46 -2.75
CA ASN A 10 -10.52 1.76 -2.93
C ASN A 10 -11.47 0.88 -2.09
N PRO A 11 -11.32 -0.47 -2.05
CA PRO A 11 -12.19 -1.30 -1.20
C PRO A 11 -12.04 -1.02 0.29
N TYR A 12 -10.87 -0.55 0.75
CA TYR A 12 -10.64 -0.17 2.15
C TYR A 12 -11.27 1.18 2.52
N TYR A 13 -11.53 2.03 1.53
CA TYR A 13 -12.24 3.31 1.73
C TYR A 13 -13.77 3.15 1.77
N LYS A 14 -14.29 1.97 1.40
CA LYS A 14 -15.73 1.69 1.47
C LYS A 14 -16.19 1.55 2.93
N PRO A 15 -17.42 2.00 3.24
CA PRO A 15 -17.97 1.87 4.58
C PRO A 15 -18.22 0.42 5.01
N ASP A 16 -18.36 -0.48 4.04
CA ASP A 16 -18.56 -1.93 4.22
C ASP A 16 -17.25 -2.69 4.55
N CYS A 17 -16.11 -1.98 4.57
CA CYS A 17 -14.83 -2.60 4.87
C CYS A 17 -14.71 -2.92 6.37
N ASN A 18 -14.49 -4.20 6.68
CA ASN A 18 -14.37 -4.69 8.05
C ASN A 18 -12.91 -4.79 8.55
N VAL A 19 -11.92 -4.48 7.70
CA VAL A 19 -10.49 -4.61 8.02
C VAL A 19 -9.72 -3.43 7.43
N GLY A 20 -8.95 -2.71 8.23
CA GLY A 20 -8.13 -1.59 7.78
C GLY A 20 -8.94 -0.48 7.12
N ARG A 21 -10.21 -0.31 7.53
CA ARG A 21 -11.11 0.68 6.94
C ARG A 21 -10.54 2.07 7.08
N ILE A 22 -10.43 2.76 5.95
CA ILE A 22 -9.95 4.13 5.87
C ILE A 22 -11.17 5.05 6.01
N THR A 23 -11.16 5.94 7.00
CA THR A 23 -12.28 6.84 7.29
C THR A 23 -12.08 8.23 6.70
N THR A 24 -10.83 8.67 6.54
CA THR A 24 -10.50 10.01 6.04
C THR A 24 -9.81 9.95 4.68
N THR A 25 -10.03 10.99 3.87
CA THR A 25 -9.35 11.18 2.59
C THR A 25 -7.85 11.47 2.76
N GLU A 26 -7.47 12.03 3.92
CA GLU A 26 -6.07 12.29 4.27
C GLU A 26 -5.29 10.99 4.45
N ASP A 27 -5.82 10.06 5.24
CA ASP A 27 -5.26 8.72 5.42
C ASP A 27 -5.15 7.98 4.10
N PHE A 28 -6.18 8.07 3.24
CA PHE A 28 -6.16 7.46 1.92
C PHE A 28 -5.00 7.98 1.06
N ARG A 29 -4.81 9.31 1.00
CA ARG A 29 -3.71 9.94 0.25
C ARG A 29 -2.36 9.59 0.85
N TYR A 30 -2.25 9.57 2.18
CA TYR A 30 -1.03 9.19 2.88
C TYR A 30 -0.65 7.73 2.58
N LEU A 31 -1.59 6.80 2.69
CA LEU A 31 -1.39 5.39 2.39
C LEU A 31 -0.98 5.16 0.93
N ALA A 32 -1.67 5.80 -0.01
CA ALA A 32 -1.32 5.71 -1.43
C ALA A 32 0.13 6.16 -1.69
N ARG A 33 0.56 7.26 -1.07
CA ARG A 33 1.94 7.76 -1.14
C ARG A 33 2.93 6.84 -0.45
N LYS A 34 2.66 6.44 0.80
CA LYS A 34 3.52 5.58 1.61
C LYS A 34 3.77 4.25 0.92
N LEU A 35 2.70 3.58 0.49
CA LEU A 35 2.81 2.30 -0.22
C LEU A 35 3.53 2.45 -1.56
N THR A 36 3.30 3.55 -2.30
CA THR A 36 4.04 3.82 -3.54
C THR A 36 5.54 3.98 -3.27
N TYR A 37 5.90 4.68 -2.20
CA TYR A 37 7.30 4.85 -1.79
C TYR A 37 7.90 3.53 -1.31
N THR A 38 7.24 2.82 -0.41
CA THR A 38 7.70 1.53 0.12
C THR A 38 7.93 0.51 -0.98
N VAL A 39 6.97 0.35 -1.91
CA VAL A 39 7.14 -0.54 -3.07
C VAL A 39 8.33 -0.09 -3.90
N ARG A 40 8.43 1.19 -4.27
CA ARG A 40 9.58 1.69 -5.04
C ARG A 40 10.91 1.50 -4.31
N ASN A 41 10.92 1.59 -2.98
CA ASN A 41 12.11 1.48 -2.15
C ASN A 41 12.54 0.02 -1.90
N GLU A 42 11.60 -0.90 -1.66
CA GLU A 42 11.88 -2.35 -1.62
C GLU A 42 12.41 -2.84 -2.96
N GLU A 43 11.84 -2.32 -4.06
CA GLU A 43 12.34 -2.58 -5.41
C GLU A 43 13.73 -2.01 -5.64
N LEU A 44 14.06 -0.83 -5.10
CA LEU A 44 15.42 -0.30 -5.15
C LEU A 44 16.42 -1.16 -4.36
N LYS A 45 15.96 -1.82 -3.28
CA LYS A 45 16.78 -2.73 -2.44
C LYS A 45 16.97 -4.11 -3.06
N HIS A 46 15.94 -4.68 -3.69
CA HIS A 46 16.01 -6.02 -4.27
C HIS A 46 16.35 -6.05 -5.77
N CYS A 47 16.16 -4.95 -6.51
CA CYS A 47 16.37 -4.90 -7.95
C CYS A 47 17.56 -3.99 -8.29
N LYS A 48 18.69 -4.58 -8.72
CA LYS A 48 19.85 -3.84 -9.24
C LYS A 48 19.63 -3.24 -10.64
N ASN A 49 18.49 -3.49 -11.28
CA ASN A 49 18.19 -3.04 -12.65
C ASN A 49 16.81 -2.38 -12.72
N PRO A 50 16.72 -1.08 -13.02
CA PRO A 50 15.45 -0.36 -13.15
C PRO A 50 14.63 -0.75 -14.39
N ASP A 51 15.24 -1.45 -15.36
CA ASP A 51 14.60 -1.89 -16.62
C ASP A 51 13.78 -3.20 -16.48
N LEU A 52 14.08 -4.05 -15.48
CA LEU A 52 13.23 -5.22 -15.16
C LEU A 52 12.00 -4.83 -14.33
N LEU A 53 11.88 -3.54 -14.00
CA LEU A 53 10.77 -2.94 -13.26
C LEU A 53 9.55 -2.66 -14.15
N GLU A 54 9.36 -3.45 -15.19
CA GLU A 54 8.08 -3.48 -15.88
C GLU A 54 7.04 -4.06 -14.91
N CYS A 55 5.88 -3.43 -14.80
CA CYS A 55 4.77 -3.85 -13.93
C CYS A 55 4.24 -5.24 -14.33
N ASN A 56 5.00 -6.29 -14.05
CA ASN A 56 4.65 -7.66 -14.36
C ASN A 56 3.52 -8.11 -13.41
N GLU A 57 2.70 -9.08 -13.82
CA GLU A 57 1.56 -9.56 -13.00
C GLU A 57 2.02 -10.04 -11.61
N ASN A 58 3.22 -10.60 -11.52
CA ASN A 58 3.83 -11.04 -10.26
C ASN A 58 4.04 -9.87 -9.27
N MET A 59 4.44 -8.70 -9.78
CA MET A 59 4.59 -7.49 -8.98
C MET A 59 3.26 -6.98 -8.45
N LYS A 60 2.25 -6.92 -9.31
CA LYS A 60 0.90 -6.49 -8.94
C LYS A 60 0.31 -7.38 -7.85
N CYS A 61 0.47 -8.69 -7.99
CA CYS A 61 0.05 -9.67 -6.99
C CYS A 61 0.79 -9.47 -5.65
N ASN A 62 2.12 -9.28 -5.70
CA ASN A 62 2.91 -9.07 -4.49
C ASN A 62 2.52 -7.77 -3.75
N VAL A 63 2.32 -6.67 -4.48
CA VAL A 63 1.84 -5.39 -3.93
C VAL A 63 0.45 -5.55 -3.32
N GLU A 64 -0.47 -6.23 -3.98
CA GLU A 64 -1.82 -6.45 -3.44
C GLU A 64 -1.79 -7.26 -2.14
N VAL A 65 -1.01 -8.35 -2.10
CA VAL A 65 -0.84 -9.18 -0.89
C VAL A 65 -0.20 -8.37 0.23
N TYR A 66 0.79 -7.53 -0.08
CA TYR A 66 1.43 -6.65 0.88
C TYR A 66 0.42 -5.66 1.49
N ILE A 67 -0.36 -4.96 0.65
CA ILE A 67 -1.39 -4.01 1.12
C ILE A 67 -2.42 -4.74 2.00
N LYS A 68 -2.88 -5.92 1.58
CA LYS A 68 -3.81 -6.75 2.37
C LYS A 68 -3.23 -7.07 3.74
N LYS A 69 -1.99 -7.57 3.80
CA LYS A 69 -1.30 -7.92 5.04
C LYS A 69 -1.05 -6.69 5.92
N TYR A 70 -0.69 -5.56 5.32
CA TYR A 70 -0.49 -4.29 6.00
C TYR A 70 -1.80 -3.82 6.66
N MET A 71 -2.90 -3.79 5.91
CA MET A 71 -4.22 -3.39 6.41
C MET A 71 -4.74 -4.33 7.50
N LEU A 72 -4.47 -5.64 7.38
CA LEU A 72 -4.84 -6.63 8.39
C LEU A 72 -4.21 -6.33 9.76
N GLN A 73 -3.02 -5.70 9.80
CA GLN A 73 -2.35 -5.34 11.05
C GLN A 73 -3.07 -4.24 11.84
N PHE A 74 -3.92 -3.45 11.18
CA PHE A 74 -4.66 -2.35 11.81
C PHE A 74 -6.02 -2.78 12.40
N GLY A 75 -6.42 -4.05 12.22
CA GLY A 75 -7.73 -4.53 12.72
C GLY A 75 -8.87 -3.97 11.89
N ALA A 76 -9.96 -3.51 12.51
CA ALA A 76 -11.18 -3.10 11.80
C ALA A 76 -11.08 -1.74 11.09
N ILE A 77 -10.38 -0.78 11.70
CA ILE A 77 -10.25 0.59 11.22
C ILE A 77 -8.76 0.92 11.13
N TYR A 78 -8.34 1.50 10.00
CA TYR A 78 -7.00 2.02 9.86
C TYR A 78 -6.79 3.14 10.89
N LYS A 79 -5.86 2.91 11.82
CA LYS A 79 -5.38 3.95 12.71
C LYS A 79 -3.92 4.20 12.34
N PRO A 80 -3.55 5.40 11.88
CA PRO A 80 -2.14 5.71 11.71
C PRO A 80 -1.47 5.53 13.08
N LYS A 81 -0.71 4.44 13.23
CA LYS A 81 0.27 4.37 14.31
C LYS A 81 1.28 5.45 13.97
N ASN A 82 1.53 6.36 14.91
CA ASN A 82 2.58 7.37 14.87
C ASN A 82 4.01 6.78 14.72
N ASN A 83 4.17 5.55 14.21
CA ASN A 83 5.45 4.96 13.83
C ASN A 83 5.96 5.66 12.55
N THR A 84 6.57 6.82 12.79
CA THR A 84 7.97 7.08 12.47
C THR A 84 8.77 5.80 12.23
N ASP A 85 8.72 5.25 11.03
CA ASP A 85 9.72 4.30 10.54
C ASP A 85 9.76 4.45 9.02
N GLN A 86 10.51 5.46 8.57
CA GLN A 86 11.58 5.35 7.57
C GLN A 86 12.10 6.77 7.27
N GLU A 87 13.20 7.10 7.95
CA GLU A 87 14.30 7.94 7.45
C GLU A 87 14.80 7.43 6.09
#